data_AF-Q59515-F1
#
_entry.id   AF-Q59515-F1
#
_cell.length_a   1.000
_cell.length_b   1.000
_cell.length_c   1.000
_cell.angle_alpha   90.00
_cell.angle_beta   90.00
_cell.angle_gamma   90.00
#
_symmetry.space_group_name_H-M   'P 1'
#
loop_
_entity.id
_entity.type
_entity.pdbx_description
1 polymer ?
#
loop_
_entity_poly.entity_id
_entity_poly.type
_entity_poly.pdbx_seq_one_letter_code
_entity_poly.pdbx_strand_id
1 'polypeptide(L)'
;MELKKKIGFFKTKADIDSSLIQNAKFSKNKVKKHIQKIGSFMAGMIMPTVSILIAWGLITAMFLGKYVDGKWVATGWFNFEAFGQLVGPVMKWLIPILIAYTAGNMVYQKRGGMLAGFLIVCAIIGNDFLYKTVMKDWTFGSNGTAVSQTNPPNQIVGAMIISPLLVFIIKKIELTYVNRVKPGYEMLVKSFSLAGLAIIFGLSIFWIWPFIMYGISYAMIAIINLFTKLPWIFPFMAIFTEPLRAVFLNNALNWGVLIPIGLKEVETAGFSAFFMVGGNPGPGFGLLIAYMIWRKQQRAAAGGASVIQLIGGI
;
A
#
# COMPACT_ATOMS: atom_id res chain seq x y z
N MET A 1 -11.88 -60.66 23.93
CA MET A 1 -12.71 -59.78 23.08
C MET A 1 -11.82 -58.95 22.15
N GLU A 2 -10.92 -59.65 21.46
CA GLU A 2 -10.07 -59.14 20.37
C GLU A 2 -10.87 -59.16 19.06
N LEU A 3 -11.84 -58.26 18.91
CA LEU A 3 -12.62 -58.14 17.67
C LEU A 3 -12.80 -56.69 17.19
N LYS A 4 -12.21 -55.71 17.87
CA LYS A 4 -12.18 -54.30 17.41
C LYS A 4 -10.97 -53.95 16.53
N LYS A 5 -10.12 -54.92 16.17
CA LYS A 5 -8.82 -54.66 15.50
C LYS A 5 -8.73 -55.09 14.03
N LYS A 6 -9.82 -55.52 13.36
CA LYS A 6 -9.69 -56.16 12.04
C LYS A 6 -10.72 -55.85 10.94
N ILE A 7 -11.58 -54.85 11.08
CA ILE A 7 -12.46 -54.43 9.97
C ILE A 7 -12.40 -52.92 9.84
N GLY A 8 -11.99 -52.46 8.66
CA GLY A 8 -11.86 -51.04 8.32
C GLY A 8 -13.18 -50.32 8.53
N PHE A 9 -13.22 -49.44 9.54
CA PHE A 9 -14.38 -48.62 9.78
C PHE A 9 -14.39 -47.48 8.76
N PHE A 10 -15.31 -47.59 7.79
CA PHE A 10 -15.85 -46.46 7.04
C PHE A 10 -16.08 -45.29 8.00
N LYS A 11 -15.50 -44.12 7.68
CA LYS A 11 -15.80 -42.88 8.40
C LYS A 11 -17.32 -42.67 8.33
N THR A 12 -18.00 -42.63 9.47
CA THR A 12 -19.43 -42.33 9.47
C THR A 12 -19.64 -40.89 9.00
N LYS A 13 -20.82 -40.55 8.48
CA LYS A 13 -21.12 -39.18 8.02
C LYS A 13 -20.86 -38.13 9.13
N ALA A 14 -21.10 -38.49 10.39
CA ALA A 14 -20.80 -37.68 11.56
C ALA A 14 -19.28 -37.50 11.83
N ASP A 15 -18.46 -38.53 11.57
CA ASP A 15 -16.99 -38.44 11.68
C ASP A 15 -16.39 -37.63 10.51
N ILE A 16 -16.99 -37.72 9.33
CA ILE A 16 -16.64 -36.90 8.17
C ILE A 16 -17.02 -35.44 8.44
N ASP A 17 -18.23 -35.15 8.92
CA ASP A 17 -18.67 -33.78 9.22
C ASP A 17 -17.87 -33.16 10.37
N SER A 18 -17.58 -33.90 11.44
CA SER A 18 -16.76 -33.38 12.54
C SER A 18 -15.31 -33.14 12.12
N SER A 19 -14.70 -34.03 11.33
CA SER A 19 -13.36 -33.81 10.78
C SER A 19 -13.31 -32.69 9.74
N LEU A 20 -14.35 -32.52 8.91
CA LEU A 20 -14.50 -31.39 7.99
C LEU A 20 -14.69 -30.07 8.76
N ILE A 21 -15.51 -30.03 9.80
CA ILE A 21 -15.70 -28.86 10.67
C ILE A 21 -14.40 -28.52 11.41
N GLN A 22 -13.67 -29.51 11.91
CA GLN A 22 -12.41 -29.32 12.62
C GLN A 22 -11.30 -28.87 11.67
N ASN A 23 -11.22 -29.45 10.47
CA ASN A 23 -10.31 -29.02 9.40
C ASN A 23 -10.67 -27.62 8.89
N ALA A 24 -11.95 -27.28 8.77
CA ALA A 24 -12.41 -25.93 8.41
C ALA A 24 -12.08 -24.91 9.51
N LYS A 25 -12.27 -25.24 10.79
CA LYS A 25 -11.87 -24.39 11.93
C LYS A 25 -10.34 -24.24 12.02
N PHE A 26 -9.58 -25.31 11.83
CA PHE A 26 -8.11 -25.30 11.84
C PHE A 26 -7.55 -24.51 10.65
N SER A 27 -8.12 -24.70 9.45
CA SER A 27 -7.79 -23.92 8.25
C SER A 27 -8.12 -22.44 8.42
N LYS A 28 -9.31 -22.10 8.94
CA LYS A 28 -9.68 -20.71 9.29
C LYS A 28 -8.69 -20.08 10.28
N ASN A 29 -8.23 -20.83 11.29
CA ASN A 29 -7.23 -20.35 12.25
C ASN A 29 -5.85 -20.15 11.60
N LYS A 30 -5.44 -21.01 10.66
CA LYS A 30 -4.16 -20.89 9.95
C LYS A 30 -4.16 -19.70 8.99
N VAL A 31 -5.23 -19.53 8.20
CA VAL A 31 -5.41 -18.38 7.28
C VAL A 31 -5.48 -17.08 8.08
N LYS A 32 -6.28 -17.02 9.13
CA LYS A 32 -6.36 -15.85 10.03
C LYS A 32 -4.99 -15.48 10.60
N LYS A 33 -4.22 -16.46 11.09
CA LYS A 33 -2.87 -16.23 11.62
C LYS A 33 -1.91 -15.71 10.56
N HIS A 34 -2.02 -16.18 9.32
CA HIS A 34 -1.20 -15.69 8.21
C HIS A 34 -1.54 -14.24 7.82
N ILE A 35 -2.84 -13.93 7.69
CA ILE A 35 -3.32 -12.56 7.44
C ILE A 35 -2.88 -11.62 8.56
N GLN A 36 -3.01 -12.04 9.82
CA GLN A 36 -2.56 -11.25 10.96
C GLN A 36 -1.05 -11.00 10.92
N LYS A 37 -0.23 -11.99 10.54
CA LYS A 37 1.21 -11.82 10.39
C LYS A 37 1.55 -10.81 9.31
N ILE A 38 0.96 -10.93 8.11
CA ILE A 38 1.18 -10.00 7.00
C ILE A 38 0.75 -8.58 7.42
N GLY A 39 -0.45 -8.44 7.98
CA GLY A 39 -0.95 -7.15 8.45
C GLY A 39 -0.06 -6.52 9.52
N SER A 40 0.38 -7.31 10.50
CA SER A 40 1.30 -6.82 11.55
C SER A 40 2.67 -6.40 10.99
N PHE A 41 3.16 -7.10 9.97
CA PHE A 41 4.42 -6.78 9.31
C PHE A 41 4.30 -5.46 8.52
N MET A 42 3.23 -5.32 7.73
CA MET A 42 2.93 -4.08 6.98
C MET A 42 2.68 -2.88 7.90
N ALA A 43 1.93 -3.07 8.98
CA ALA A 43 1.74 -2.03 10.00
C ALA A 43 3.07 -1.63 10.65
N GLY A 44 3.94 -2.60 10.93
CA GLY A 44 5.28 -2.37 11.48
C GLY A 44 6.17 -1.48 10.60
N MET A 45 5.97 -1.48 9.28
CA MET A 45 6.71 -0.61 8.36
C MET A 45 6.28 0.85 8.50
N ILE A 46 4.98 1.10 8.71
CA ILE A 46 4.42 2.45 8.65
C ILE A 46 4.34 3.10 10.01
N MET A 47 4.11 2.34 11.09
CA MET A 47 3.97 2.87 12.44
C MET A 47 5.07 3.89 12.83
N PRO A 48 6.37 3.65 12.55
CA PRO A 48 7.42 4.62 12.86
C PRO A 48 7.33 5.95 12.08
N THR A 49 6.62 5.95 10.95
CA THR A 49 6.46 7.11 10.05
C THR A 49 5.15 7.88 10.27
N VAL A 50 4.30 7.43 11.20
CA VAL A 50 2.97 8.03 11.45
C VAL A 50 3.08 9.50 11.88
N SER A 51 4.07 9.87 12.69
CA SER A 51 4.29 11.27 13.09
C SER A 51 4.54 12.18 11.89
N ILE A 52 5.29 11.70 10.90
CA ILE A 52 5.62 12.43 9.68
C ILE A 52 4.40 12.50 8.75
N LEU A 53 3.59 11.44 8.69
CA LEU A 53 2.31 11.46 7.97
C LEU A 53 1.35 12.50 8.56
N ILE A 54 1.26 12.58 9.90
CA ILE A 54 0.43 13.58 10.59
C ILE A 54 0.95 14.98 10.32
N ALA A 55 2.27 15.22 10.48
CA ALA A 55 2.88 16.51 10.22
C ALA A 55 2.66 16.95 8.77
N TRP A 56 2.84 16.04 7.81
CA TRP A 56 2.55 16.28 6.40
C TRP A 56 1.07 16.63 6.17
N GLY A 57 0.14 15.90 6.80
CA GLY A 57 -1.29 16.18 6.70
C GLY A 57 -1.65 17.57 7.21
N LEU A 58 -1.09 17.98 8.36
CA LEU A 58 -1.28 19.32 8.93
C LEU A 58 -0.68 20.41 8.04
N ILE A 59 0.54 20.23 7.55
CA ILE A 59 1.17 21.19 6.61
C ILE A 59 0.34 21.31 5.33
N THR A 60 -0.20 20.20 4.84
CA THR A 60 -1.09 20.19 3.67
C THR A 60 -2.36 21.00 3.96
N ALA A 61 -3.04 20.77 5.08
CA ALA A 61 -4.23 21.54 5.44
C ALA A 61 -3.94 23.05 5.59
N MET A 62 -2.78 23.38 6.18
CA MET A 62 -2.40 24.76 6.47
C MET A 62 -1.89 25.53 5.24
N PHE A 63 -1.09 24.91 4.38
CA PHE A 63 -0.28 25.62 3.38
C PHE A 63 -0.39 25.07 1.96
N LEU A 64 -1.28 24.10 1.69
CA LEU A 64 -1.46 23.58 0.33
C LEU A 64 -1.76 24.73 -0.64
N GLY A 65 -1.09 24.72 -1.77
CA GLY A 65 -1.35 25.63 -2.87
C GLY A 65 -0.74 25.12 -4.16
N LYS A 66 -1.08 25.78 -5.25
CA LYS A 66 -0.61 25.47 -6.59
C LYS A 66 -0.32 26.75 -7.36
N TYR A 67 0.61 26.68 -8.30
CA TYR A 67 0.77 27.78 -9.26
C TYR A 67 -0.30 27.67 -10.33
N VAL A 68 -1.02 28.77 -10.54
CA VAL A 68 -1.93 28.97 -11.66
C VAL A 68 -1.45 30.22 -12.37
N ASP A 69 -1.10 30.12 -13.66
CA ASP A 69 -0.59 31.23 -14.47
C ASP A 69 0.61 31.98 -13.84
N GLY A 70 1.52 31.22 -13.23
CA GLY A 70 2.73 31.77 -12.58
C GLY A 70 2.48 32.46 -11.23
N LYS A 71 1.24 32.50 -10.74
CA LYS A 71 0.90 33.03 -9.41
C LYS A 71 0.57 31.92 -8.43
N TRP A 72 1.06 32.06 -7.20
CA TRP A 72 0.73 31.13 -6.13
C TRP A 72 -0.73 31.31 -5.68
N VAL A 73 -1.51 30.24 -5.78
CA VAL A 73 -2.89 30.18 -5.32
C VAL A 73 -2.95 29.23 -4.13
N ALA A 74 -3.10 29.79 -2.93
CA ALA A 74 -3.28 29.03 -1.71
C ALA A 74 -4.67 28.37 -1.69
N THR A 75 -4.70 27.09 -1.36
CA THR A 75 -5.91 26.29 -1.10
C THR A 75 -6.04 25.94 0.39
N GLY A 76 -4.94 25.99 1.13
CA GLY A 76 -4.90 25.84 2.59
C GLY A 76 -5.29 27.12 3.35
N TRP A 77 -5.29 27.04 4.67
CA TRP A 77 -5.69 28.14 5.56
C TRP A 77 -4.79 29.38 5.47
N PHE A 78 -3.52 29.19 5.14
CA PHE A 78 -2.51 30.25 5.10
C PHE A 78 -1.91 30.38 3.71
N ASN A 79 -1.70 31.61 3.27
CA ASN A 79 -1.07 31.91 1.99
C ASN A 79 0.44 32.14 2.16
N PHE A 80 1.21 31.06 2.17
CA PHE A 80 2.67 31.11 2.24
C PHE A 80 3.32 30.06 1.35
N GLU A 81 3.90 30.51 0.24
CA GLU A 81 4.45 29.69 -0.84
C GLU A 81 5.52 28.71 -0.39
N ALA A 82 6.51 29.17 0.38
CA ALA A 82 7.65 28.34 0.74
C ALA A 82 7.28 27.13 1.62
N PHE A 83 6.28 27.25 2.49
CA PHE A 83 5.77 26.10 3.25
C PHE A 83 4.92 25.17 2.38
N GLY A 84 4.12 25.71 1.45
CA GLY A 84 3.32 24.92 0.53
C GLY A 84 4.17 24.02 -0.38
N GLN A 85 5.35 24.48 -0.77
CA GLN A 85 6.31 23.69 -1.55
C GLN A 85 6.84 22.43 -0.84
N LEU A 86 6.68 22.31 0.49
CA LEU A 86 7.08 21.09 1.22
C LEU A 86 6.13 19.91 0.97
N VAL A 87 4.86 20.17 0.67
CA VAL A 87 3.81 19.14 0.58
C VAL A 87 4.14 18.08 -0.47
N GLY A 88 4.54 18.53 -1.67
CA GLY A 88 4.83 17.65 -2.81
C GLY A 88 6.05 16.74 -2.57
N PRO A 89 7.23 17.29 -2.22
CA PRO A 89 8.42 16.49 -1.97
C PRO A 89 8.28 15.52 -0.79
N VAL A 90 7.58 15.93 0.28
CA VAL A 90 7.37 15.04 1.44
C VAL A 90 6.50 13.84 1.06
N MET A 91 5.42 14.08 0.32
CA MET A 91 4.52 13.02 -0.17
C MET A 91 5.20 12.09 -1.18
N LYS A 92 5.92 12.65 -2.15
CA LYS A 92 6.50 11.89 -3.26
C LYS A 92 7.79 11.16 -2.90
N TRP A 93 8.62 11.76 -2.06
CA TRP A 93 9.97 11.25 -1.74
C TRP A 93 10.08 10.82 -0.30
N LEU A 94 9.89 11.75 0.65
CA LEU A 94 10.25 11.50 2.05
C LEU A 94 9.47 10.33 2.65
N ILE A 95 8.13 10.34 2.52
CA ILE A 95 7.27 9.31 3.11
C ILE A 95 7.60 7.92 2.51
N PRO A 96 7.61 7.71 1.18
CA PRO A 96 8.00 6.42 0.60
C PRO A 96 9.41 5.97 0.99
N ILE A 97 10.39 6.88 1.05
CA ILE A 97 11.77 6.57 1.43
C ILE A 97 11.85 6.08 2.87
N LEU A 98 11.14 6.73 3.79
CA LEU A 98 11.13 6.33 5.19
C LEU A 98 10.44 4.99 5.40
N ILE A 99 9.31 4.75 4.72
CA ILE A 99 8.62 3.45 4.77
C ILE A 99 9.49 2.35 4.15
N ALA A 100 10.21 2.64 3.06
CA ALA A 100 11.13 1.69 2.47
C ALA A 100 12.29 1.39 3.44
N TYR A 101 12.84 2.42 4.09
CA TYR A 101 13.90 2.26 5.07
C TYR A 101 13.47 1.39 6.24
N THR A 102 12.28 1.64 6.82
CA THR A 102 11.75 0.82 7.92
C THR A 102 11.50 -0.62 7.46
N ALA A 103 10.91 -0.81 6.28
CA ALA A 103 10.67 -2.14 5.71
C ALA A 103 11.96 -2.92 5.46
N GLY A 104 12.98 -2.27 4.88
CA GLY A 104 14.30 -2.86 4.68
C GLY A 104 15.02 -3.15 6.01
N ASN A 105 14.85 -2.28 7.00
CA ASN A 105 15.43 -2.44 8.34
C ASN A 105 14.88 -3.69 9.05
N MET A 106 13.59 -3.99 8.89
CA MET A 106 13.00 -5.21 9.44
C MET A 106 13.58 -6.49 8.85
N VAL A 107 14.15 -6.45 7.64
CA VAL A 107 14.70 -7.63 6.94
C VAL A 107 16.22 -7.77 7.15
N TYR A 108 16.96 -6.68 6.97
CA TYR A 108 18.43 -6.68 7.01
C TYR A 108 19.03 -5.52 7.81
N GLN A 109 18.33 -5.12 8.88
CA GLN A 109 18.77 -4.08 9.82
C GLN A 109 19.13 -2.78 9.09
N LYS A 110 19.95 -1.92 9.70
CA LYS A 110 20.31 -0.60 9.16
C LYS A 110 20.80 -0.65 7.69
N ARG A 111 21.51 -1.73 7.31
CA ARG A 111 21.98 -1.94 5.92
C ARG A 111 20.82 -2.14 4.96
N GLY A 112 19.88 -3.02 5.31
CA GLY A 112 18.66 -3.23 4.54
C GLY A 112 17.84 -1.97 4.41
N GLY A 113 17.75 -1.16 5.48
CA GLY A 113 17.04 0.11 5.43
C GLY A 113 17.66 1.11 4.45
N MET A 114 18.97 1.33 4.52
CA MET A 114 19.66 2.23 3.59
C MET A 114 19.50 1.78 2.13
N LEU A 115 19.65 0.48 1.88
CA LEU A 115 19.51 -0.08 0.54
C LEU A 115 18.07 0.05 0.02
N ALA A 116 17.07 -0.25 0.85
CA ALA A 116 15.68 -0.05 0.50
C ALA A 116 15.35 1.41 0.16
N GLY A 117 15.91 2.36 0.91
CA GLY A 117 15.78 3.79 0.64
C GLY A 117 16.32 4.20 -0.72
N PHE A 118 17.43 3.59 -1.18
CA PHE A 118 17.92 3.79 -2.54
C PHE A 118 17.03 3.12 -3.59
N LEU A 119 16.64 1.87 -3.38
CA LEU A 119 15.82 1.12 -4.34
C LEU A 119 14.45 1.76 -4.60
N ILE A 120 13.82 2.37 -3.59
CA ILE A 120 12.53 3.04 -3.78
C ILE A 120 12.66 4.32 -4.61
N VAL A 121 13.80 5.01 -4.56
CA VAL A 121 14.08 6.15 -5.45
C VAL A 121 14.09 5.69 -6.90
N CYS A 122 14.73 4.54 -7.21
CA CYS A 122 14.68 3.94 -8.54
C CYS A 122 13.25 3.60 -8.96
N ALA A 123 12.41 3.10 -8.04
CA ALA A 123 11.00 2.81 -8.31
C ALA A 123 10.17 4.07 -8.60
N ILE A 124 10.37 5.14 -7.82
CA ILE A 124 9.67 6.43 -8.01
C ILE A 124 10.01 7.02 -9.37
N ILE A 125 11.32 7.13 -9.69
CA ILE A 125 11.76 7.71 -10.96
C ILE A 125 11.34 6.81 -12.14
N GLY A 126 11.49 5.49 -12.00
CA GLY A 126 11.06 4.54 -13.03
C GLY A 126 9.57 4.63 -13.30
N ASN A 127 8.75 4.73 -12.25
CA ASN A 127 7.30 4.87 -12.40
C ASN A 127 6.93 6.19 -13.10
N ASP A 128 7.54 7.31 -12.70
CA ASP A 128 7.33 8.59 -13.38
C ASP A 128 7.75 8.56 -14.85
N PHE A 129 8.90 7.95 -15.15
CA PHE A 129 9.44 7.89 -16.50
C PHE A 129 8.56 7.02 -17.40
N LEU A 130 8.23 5.80 -16.97
CA LEU A 130 7.45 4.85 -17.79
C LEU A 130 6.01 5.32 -17.97
N TYR A 131 5.38 5.93 -16.96
CA TYR A 131 4.02 6.48 -17.09
C TYR A 131 3.96 7.61 -18.13
N LYS A 132 5.00 8.44 -18.23
CA LYS A 132 5.06 9.57 -19.17
C LYS A 132 5.49 9.18 -20.58
N THR A 133 6.27 8.12 -20.73
CA THR A 133 6.90 7.75 -22.02
C THR A 133 6.25 6.50 -22.62
N VAL A 134 6.51 5.34 -22.03
CA VAL A 134 6.14 4.02 -22.58
C VAL A 134 4.65 3.75 -22.46
N MET A 135 4.04 4.13 -21.34
CA MET A 135 2.66 3.81 -21.02
C MET A 135 1.69 4.93 -21.38
N LYS A 136 2.15 6.03 -21.98
CA LYS A 136 1.35 7.24 -22.24
C LYS A 136 0.01 6.94 -22.94
N ASP A 137 0.05 6.05 -23.92
CA ASP A 137 -1.09 5.70 -24.77
C ASP A 137 -1.85 4.46 -24.25
N TRP A 138 -1.39 3.87 -23.15
CA TRP A 138 -2.08 2.74 -22.53
C TRP A 138 -3.33 3.24 -21.83
N THR A 139 -4.34 2.39 -21.76
CA THR A 139 -5.62 2.71 -21.13
C THR A 139 -5.92 1.77 -19.98
N PHE A 140 -6.35 2.34 -18.87
CA PHE A 140 -6.84 1.52 -17.78
C PHE A 140 -8.27 1.04 -18.02
N GLY A 141 -8.43 -0.27 -18.24
CA GLY A 141 -9.74 -0.92 -18.38
C GLY A 141 -10.55 -0.48 -19.60
N SER A 142 -11.78 -1.00 -19.70
CA SER A 142 -12.71 -0.75 -20.83
C SER A 142 -13.19 0.69 -20.94
N ASN A 143 -12.93 1.54 -19.94
CA ASN A 143 -13.47 2.90 -19.89
C ASN A 143 -12.60 3.89 -20.67
N GLY A 144 -11.46 3.46 -21.24
CA GLY A 144 -10.61 4.30 -22.09
C GLY A 144 -9.94 5.47 -21.35
N THR A 145 -9.68 5.35 -20.05
CA THR A 145 -8.92 6.36 -19.32
C THR A 145 -7.44 6.15 -19.62
N ALA A 146 -6.84 7.07 -20.37
CA ALA A 146 -5.43 6.96 -20.75
C ALA A 146 -4.53 7.18 -19.53
N VAL A 147 -3.47 6.38 -19.40
CA VAL A 147 -2.46 6.50 -18.33
C VAL A 147 -1.85 7.90 -18.34
N SER A 148 -1.74 8.54 -19.50
CA SER A 148 -1.28 9.93 -19.64
C SER A 148 -2.13 10.98 -18.93
N GLN A 149 -3.41 10.70 -18.67
CA GLN A 149 -4.29 11.59 -17.89
C GLN A 149 -4.15 11.36 -16.38
N THR A 150 -3.31 10.41 -15.97
CA THR A 150 -3.15 9.98 -14.58
C THR A 150 -1.78 10.35 -14.07
N ASN A 151 -1.72 10.92 -12.86
CA ASN A 151 -0.45 11.03 -12.19
C ASN A 151 0.01 9.65 -11.71
N PRO A 152 1.30 9.33 -11.86
CA PRO A 152 1.86 8.09 -11.31
C PRO A 152 1.50 7.98 -9.83
N PRO A 153 0.94 6.85 -9.37
CA PRO A 153 0.55 6.68 -7.98
C PRO A 153 1.77 6.78 -7.05
N ASN A 154 1.56 7.27 -5.83
CA ASN A 154 2.63 7.35 -4.84
C ASN A 154 3.17 5.95 -4.51
N GLN A 155 4.49 5.86 -4.32
CA GLN A 155 5.18 4.58 -4.18
C GLN A 155 5.17 4.01 -2.75
N ILE A 156 4.17 4.34 -1.93
CA ILE A 156 4.02 3.77 -0.58
C ILE A 156 3.83 2.25 -0.66
N VAL A 157 2.98 1.80 -1.59
CA VAL A 157 2.77 0.37 -1.86
C VAL A 157 4.06 -0.29 -2.35
N GLY A 158 4.82 0.42 -3.20
CA GLY A 158 6.14 -0.02 -3.64
C GLY A 158 7.09 -0.22 -2.48
N ALA A 159 7.19 0.76 -1.59
CA ALA A 159 8.03 0.70 -0.40
C ALA A 159 7.68 -0.51 0.50
N MET A 160 6.39 -0.85 0.61
CA MET A 160 5.95 -1.97 1.46
C MET A 160 6.18 -3.35 0.83
N ILE A 161 6.19 -3.45 -0.50
CA ILE A 161 6.27 -4.73 -1.21
C ILE A 161 7.69 -4.97 -1.73
N ILE A 162 8.22 -4.03 -2.52
CA ILE A 162 9.45 -4.22 -3.28
C ILE A 162 10.69 -4.19 -2.39
N SER A 163 10.70 -3.28 -1.40
CA SER A 163 11.83 -3.08 -0.52
C SER A 163 12.15 -4.31 0.33
N PRO A 164 11.21 -4.90 1.10
CA PRO A 164 11.52 -6.08 1.89
C PRO A 164 11.88 -7.29 1.02
N LEU A 165 11.26 -7.43 -0.16
CA LEU A 165 11.54 -8.51 -1.10
C LEU A 165 12.98 -8.44 -1.62
N LEU A 166 13.41 -7.27 -2.11
CA LEU A 166 14.74 -7.12 -2.70
C LEU A 166 15.84 -7.11 -1.66
N VAL A 167 15.61 -6.49 -0.50
CA VAL A 167 16.53 -6.57 0.62
C VAL A 167 16.69 -8.02 1.09
N PHE A 168 15.62 -8.82 1.08
CA PHE A 168 15.71 -10.25 1.39
C PHE A 168 16.58 -11.01 0.39
N ILE A 169 16.41 -10.76 -0.90
CA ILE A 169 17.24 -11.39 -1.95
C ILE A 169 18.71 -10.98 -1.79
N ILE A 170 18.98 -9.69 -1.61
CA ILE A 170 20.34 -9.17 -1.43
C ILE A 170 21.00 -9.77 -0.19
N LYS A 171 20.27 -9.83 0.93
CA LYS A 171 20.72 -10.51 2.15
C LYS A 171 21.10 -11.97 1.89
N LYS A 172 20.29 -12.70 1.11
CA LYS A 172 20.57 -14.10 0.77
C LYS A 172 21.82 -14.25 -0.09
N ILE A 173 22.00 -13.36 -1.06
CA ILE A 173 23.20 -13.34 -1.91
C ILE A 173 24.44 -13.04 -1.06
N GLU A 174 24.39 -12.01 -0.20
CA GLU A 174 25.52 -11.62 0.67
C GLU A 174 25.97 -12.77 1.59
N LEU A 175 25.02 -13.47 2.22
CA LEU A 175 25.31 -14.59 3.10
C LEU A 175 26.04 -15.76 2.42
N THR A 176 25.99 -15.86 1.08
CA THR A 176 26.60 -16.96 0.32
C THR A 176 28.12 -16.82 0.21
N TYR A 177 28.62 -15.58 0.09
CA TYR A 177 30.05 -15.33 -0.11
C TYR A 177 30.73 -14.69 1.11
N VAL A 178 29.98 -14.11 2.05
CA VAL A 178 30.55 -13.32 3.16
C VAL A 178 31.55 -14.11 4.01
N ASN A 179 31.32 -15.40 4.24
CA ASN A 179 32.18 -16.27 5.03
C ASN A 179 33.44 -16.75 4.27
N ARG A 180 33.54 -16.46 2.97
CA ARG A 180 34.69 -16.83 2.13
C ARG A 180 35.69 -15.69 1.94
N VAL A 181 35.38 -14.50 2.48
CA VAL A 181 36.22 -13.31 2.32
C VAL A 181 37.36 -13.35 3.34
N LYS A 182 38.58 -13.07 2.89
CA LYS A 182 39.75 -12.98 3.77
C LYS A 182 39.59 -11.86 4.81
N PRO A 183 40.06 -12.06 6.06
CA PRO A 183 40.12 -11.00 7.06
C PRO A 183 40.84 -9.76 6.50
N GLY A 184 40.32 -8.56 6.80
CA GLY A 184 40.82 -7.29 6.28
C GLY A 184 40.14 -6.81 4.98
N TYR A 185 39.64 -7.71 4.13
CA TYR A 185 38.90 -7.35 2.91
C TYR A 185 37.37 -7.34 3.09
N GLU A 186 36.88 -7.79 4.24
CA GLU A 186 35.45 -7.98 4.48
C GLU A 186 34.62 -6.73 4.23
N MET A 187 35.02 -5.58 4.79
CA MET A 187 34.23 -4.35 4.67
C MET A 187 34.22 -3.84 3.24
N LEU A 188 35.32 -4.00 2.51
CA LEU A 188 35.44 -3.60 1.11
C LEU A 188 34.54 -4.49 0.23
N VAL A 189 34.65 -5.81 0.34
CA VAL A 189 33.82 -6.74 -0.44
C VAL A 189 32.34 -6.58 -0.10
N LYS A 190 31.99 -6.44 1.19
CA LYS A 190 30.60 -6.20 1.63
C LYS A 190 30.05 -4.91 1.00
N SER A 191 30.79 -3.81 1.03
CA SER A 191 30.29 -2.52 0.52
C SER A 191 30.20 -2.49 -1.02
N PHE A 192 31.24 -2.96 -1.72
CA PHE A 192 31.23 -3.01 -3.19
C PHE A 192 30.21 -4.00 -3.75
N SER A 193 30.07 -5.18 -3.14
CA SER A 193 29.06 -6.14 -3.58
C SER A 193 27.65 -5.60 -3.35
N LEU A 194 27.39 -5.00 -2.19
CA LEU A 194 26.09 -4.42 -1.88
C LEU A 194 25.75 -3.24 -2.82
N ALA A 195 26.75 -2.42 -3.18
CA ALA A 195 26.61 -1.37 -4.19
C ALA A 195 26.31 -1.94 -5.59
N GLY A 196 27.06 -2.96 -6.02
CA GLY A 196 26.81 -3.61 -7.31
C GLY A 196 25.42 -4.25 -7.39
N LEU A 197 24.99 -4.94 -6.33
CA LEU A 197 23.64 -5.48 -6.23
C LEU A 197 22.59 -4.37 -6.21
N ALA A 198 22.82 -3.27 -5.49
CA ALA A 198 21.91 -2.13 -5.47
C ALA A 198 21.74 -1.51 -6.87
N ILE A 199 22.80 -1.42 -7.66
CA ILE A 199 22.73 -0.93 -9.06
C ILE A 199 21.91 -1.89 -9.92
N ILE A 200 22.22 -3.19 -9.89
CA ILE A 200 21.53 -4.20 -10.70
C ILE A 200 20.04 -4.26 -10.37
N PHE A 201 19.71 -4.34 -9.07
CA PHE A 201 18.33 -4.35 -8.63
C PHE A 201 17.65 -2.99 -8.86
N GLY A 202 18.34 -1.87 -8.65
CA GLY A 202 17.81 -0.54 -8.93
C GLY A 202 17.41 -0.37 -10.41
N LEU A 203 18.27 -0.79 -11.34
CA LEU A 203 17.96 -0.79 -12.78
C LEU A 203 16.79 -1.74 -13.10
N SER A 204 16.76 -2.92 -12.50
CA SER A 204 15.68 -3.88 -12.71
C SER A 204 14.32 -3.32 -12.23
N ILE A 205 14.29 -2.71 -11.05
CA ILE A 205 13.10 -2.06 -10.48
C ILE A 205 12.60 -0.95 -11.37
N PHE A 206 13.52 -0.09 -11.84
CA PHE A 206 13.18 1.06 -12.67
C PHE A 206 12.30 0.66 -13.86
N TRP A 207 12.62 -0.46 -14.50
CA TRP A 207 11.88 -0.96 -15.67
C TRP A 207 10.70 -1.86 -15.31
N ILE A 208 10.83 -2.74 -14.31
CA ILE A 208 9.82 -3.78 -14.02
C ILE A 208 8.68 -3.25 -13.16
N TRP A 209 8.99 -2.46 -12.14
CA TRP A 209 8.03 -2.03 -11.13
C TRP A 209 6.82 -1.25 -11.69
N PRO A 210 6.99 -0.35 -12.67
CA PRO A 210 5.86 0.40 -13.22
C PRO A 210 4.81 -0.50 -13.88
N PHE A 211 5.22 -1.61 -14.51
CA PHE A 211 4.29 -2.58 -15.10
C PHE A 211 3.47 -3.31 -14.02
N ILE A 212 4.10 -3.62 -12.88
CA ILE A 212 3.42 -4.21 -11.73
C ILE A 212 2.38 -3.22 -11.18
N MET A 213 2.76 -1.95 -10.99
CA MET A 213 1.84 -0.90 -10.54
C MET A 213 0.69 -0.65 -11.51
N TYR A 214 0.97 -0.69 -12.81
CA TYR A 214 -0.07 -0.63 -13.84
C TYR A 214 -1.05 -1.81 -13.70
N GLY A 215 -0.54 -3.04 -13.54
CA GLY A 215 -1.37 -4.23 -13.34
C GLY A 215 -2.25 -4.17 -12.08
N ILE A 216 -1.69 -3.67 -10.96
CA ILE A 216 -2.46 -3.45 -9.72
C ILE A 216 -3.58 -2.45 -9.97
N SER A 217 -3.28 -1.32 -10.60
CA SER A 217 -4.27 -0.26 -10.90
C SER A 217 -5.34 -0.76 -11.86
N TYR A 218 -4.97 -1.53 -12.88
CA TYR A 218 -5.89 -2.17 -13.82
C TYR A 218 -6.87 -3.12 -13.10
N ALA A 219 -6.35 -3.99 -12.22
CA ALA A 219 -7.20 -4.89 -11.44
C ALA A 219 -8.16 -4.13 -10.51
N MET A 220 -7.68 -3.06 -9.86
CA MET A 220 -8.51 -2.20 -9.01
C MET A 220 -9.63 -1.52 -9.81
N ILE A 221 -9.34 -1.08 -11.04
CA ILE A 221 -10.33 -0.49 -11.95
C ILE A 221 -11.38 -1.52 -12.37
N ALA A 222 -10.95 -2.73 -12.71
CA ALA A 222 -11.88 -3.80 -13.04
C ALA A 222 -12.85 -4.11 -11.89
N ILE A 223 -12.35 -4.09 -10.65
CA ILE A 223 -13.18 -4.27 -9.45
C ILE A 223 -14.12 -3.07 -9.26
N ILE A 224 -13.63 -1.84 -9.35
CA ILE A 224 -14.48 -0.64 -9.21
C ILE A 224 -15.58 -0.61 -10.27
N ASN A 225 -15.27 -1.01 -11.51
CA ASN A 225 -16.25 -1.11 -12.59
C ASN A 225 -17.38 -2.11 -12.29
N LEU A 226 -17.17 -3.08 -11.39
CA LEU A 226 -18.26 -3.95 -10.92
C LEU A 226 -19.27 -3.16 -10.08
N PHE A 227 -18.82 -2.22 -9.27
CA PHE A 227 -19.65 -1.41 -8.38
C PHE A 227 -20.36 -0.24 -9.10
N THR A 228 -19.91 0.11 -10.31
CA THR A 228 -20.42 1.27 -11.06
C THR A 228 -21.45 0.89 -12.11
N LYS A 229 -21.52 -0.40 -12.49
CA LYS A 229 -22.57 -0.93 -13.40
C LYS A 229 -24.00 -0.70 -12.88
N LEU A 230 -24.15 -0.57 -11.58
CA LEU A 230 -25.43 -0.47 -10.90
C LEU A 230 -25.37 0.67 -9.87
N PRO A 231 -26.13 1.77 -10.04
CA PRO A 231 -26.01 2.97 -9.19
C PRO A 231 -26.18 2.72 -7.69
N TRP A 232 -27.13 1.88 -7.33
CA TRP A 232 -27.40 1.39 -5.97
C TRP A 232 -26.29 0.54 -5.33
N ILE A 233 -25.35 -0.01 -6.12
CA ILE A 233 -24.21 -0.77 -5.61
C ILE A 233 -23.04 0.16 -5.25
N PHE A 234 -23.00 1.37 -5.82
CA PHE A 234 -21.91 2.33 -5.62
C PHE A 234 -21.60 2.62 -4.13
N PRO A 235 -22.58 2.81 -3.21
CA PRO A 235 -22.30 3.02 -1.79
C PRO A 235 -21.58 1.83 -1.13
N PHE A 236 -21.73 0.61 -1.66
CA PHE A 236 -21.08 -0.59 -1.15
C PHE A 236 -19.63 -0.73 -1.60
N MET A 237 -19.12 0.18 -2.43
CA MET A 237 -17.71 0.23 -2.81
C MET A 237 -16.78 0.33 -1.58
N ALA A 238 -17.28 0.90 -0.47
CA ALA A 238 -16.58 0.93 0.82
C ALA A 238 -16.14 -0.45 1.33
N ILE A 239 -16.88 -1.52 1.02
CA ILE A 239 -16.49 -2.90 1.37
C ILE A 239 -15.13 -3.26 0.75
N PHE A 240 -14.85 -2.72 -0.43
CA PHE A 240 -13.59 -2.92 -1.13
C PHE A 240 -12.54 -1.86 -0.75
N THR A 241 -12.92 -0.59 -0.61
CA THR A 241 -11.95 0.49 -0.40
C THR A 241 -11.43 0.59 1.05
N GLU A 242 -12.23 0.24 2.06
CA GLU A 242 -11.80 0.29 3.46
C GLU A 242 -10.67 -0.70 3.80
N PRO A 243 -10.71 -1.99 3.36
CA PRO A 243 -9.56 -2.88 3.51
C PRO A 243 -8.29 -2.36 2.83
N LEU A 244 -8.43 -1.70 1.67
CA LEU A 244 -7.29 -1.12 0.96
C LEU A 244 -6.68 0.06 1.72
N ARG A 245 -7.52 0.89 2.36
CA ARG A 245 -7.05 1.98 3.25
C ARG A 245 -6.23 1.44 4.42
N ALA A 246 -6.70 0.37 5.07
CA ALA A 246 -5.98 -0.27 6.17
C ALA A 246 -4.61 -0.84 5.77
N VAL A 247 -4.43 -1.16 4.49
CA VAL A 247 -3.17 -1.70 3.91
C VAL A 247 -2.38 -0.61 3.18
N PHE A 248 -2.79 0.67 3.29
CA PHE A 248 -2.16 1.83 2.65
C PHE A 248 -2.12 1.78 1.11
N LEU A 249 -3.02 0.99 0.52
CA LEU A 249 -3.31 0.94 -0.92
C LEU A 249 -4.23 2.09 -1.36
N ASN A 250 -4.70 2.93 -0.43
CA ASN A 250 -5.51 4.12 -0.72
C ASN A 250 -4.80 5.12 -1.65
N ASN A 251 -3.48 5.22 -1.60
CA ASN A 251 -2.73 6.09 -2.49
C ASN A 251 -2.80 5.62 -3.95
N ALA A 252 -2.63 4.31 -4.19
CA ALA A 252 -2.78 3.72 -5.51
C ALA A 252 -4.23 3.81 -6.00
N LEU A 253 -5.19 3.59 -5.10
CA LEU A 253 -6.61 3.72 -5.38
C LEU A 253 -7.01 5.14 -5.78
N ASN A 254 -6.61 6.15 -5.01
CA ASN A 254 -7.03 7.52 -5.25
C ASN A 254 -6.36 8.08 -6.51
N TRP A 255 -5.03 8.03 -6.58
CA TRP A 255 -4.26 8.65 -7.67
C TRP A 255 -4.22 7.83 -8.94
N GLY A 256 -4.17 6.50 -8.83
CA GLY A 256 -4.09 5.60 -9.99
C GLY A 256 -5.45 5.21 -10.57
N VAL A 257 -6.55 5.39 -9.81
CA VAL A 257 -7.86 4.87 -10.21
C VAL A 257 -9.00 5.88 -10.08
N LEU A 258 -9.34 6.31 -8.87
CA LEU A 258 -10.56 7.07 -8.61
C LEU A 258 -10.52 8.49 -9.20
N ILE A 259 -9.40 9.20 -9.05
CA ILE A 259 -9.24 10.55 -9.58
C ILE A 259 -9.32 10.56 -11.11
N PRO A 260 -8.59 9.71 -11.85
CA PRO A 260 -8.70 9.63 -13.30
C PRO A 260 -10.13 9.37 -13.81
N ILE A 261 -10.84 8.42 -13.18
CA ILE A 261 -12.23 8.13 -13.56
C ILE A 261 -13.12 9.33 -13.25
N GLY A 262 -12.94 9.96 -12.09
CA GLY A 262 -13.74 11.11 -11.69
C GLY A 262 -13.50 12.35 -12.56
N LEU A 263 -12.27 12.59 -13.02
CA LEU A 263 -11.96 13.68 -13.95
C LEU A 263 -12.69 13.50 -15.28
N LYS A 264 -12.67 12.29 -15.83
CA LYS A 264 -13.39 11.96 -17.07
C LYS A 264 -14.92 12.12 -16.93
N GLU A 265 -15.47 11.74 -15.77
CA GLU A 265 -16.89 11.92 -15.49
C GLU A 265 -17.26 13.41 -15.36
N VAL A 266 -16.43 14.22 -14.70
CA VAL A 266 -16.64 15.68 -14.60
C VAL A 266 -16.60 16.36 -15.97
N GLU A 267 -15.75 15.94 -16.90
CA GLU A 267 -15.74 16.47 -18.27
C GLU A 267 -17.08 16.33 -18.99
N THR A 268 -17.88 15.32 -18.62
CA THR A 268 -19.16 15.02 -19.28
C THR A 268 -20.39 15.44 -18.49
N ALA A 269 -20.39 15.21 -17.18
CA ALA A 269 -21.52 15.44 -16.29
C ALA A 269 -21.35 16.68 -15.39
N GLY A 270 -20.15 17.26 -15.33
CA GLY A 270 -19.81 18.38 -14.45
C GLY A 270 -19.59 18.01 -12.97
N PHE A 271 -19.91 16.78 -12.56
CA PHE A 271 -19.70 16.26 -11.21
C PHE A 271 -19.27 14.79 -11.26
N SER A 272 -18.65 14.30 -10.18
CA SER A 272 -18.33 12.87 -10.04
C SER A 272 -18.40 12.41 -8.59
N ALA A 273 -19.09 11.29 -8.37
CA ALA A 273 -19.20 10.67 -7.05
C ALA A 273 -17.87 10.02 -6.59
N PHE A 274 -16.94 9.72 -7.51
CA PHE A 274 -15.65 9.08 -7.18
C PHE A 274 -14.77 9.94 -6.28
N PHE A 275 -14.88 11.27 -6.35
CA PHE A 275 -14.14 12.16 -5.46
C PHE A 275 -14.58 12.03 -3.99
N MET A 276 -15.83 11.62 -3.74
CA MET A 276 -16.33 11.40 -2.39
C MET A 276 -15.94 10.04 -1.83
N VAL A 277 -15.64 9.04 -2.67
CA VAL A 277 -15.26 7.70 -2.21
C VAL A 277 -13.98 7.73 -1.38
N GLY A 278 -13.02 8.59 -1.74
CA GLY A 278 -11.75 8.74 -1.01
C GLY A 278 -11.88 9.57 0.27
N GLY A 279 -12.76 10.57 0.28
CA GLY A 279 -12.93 11.52 1.39
C GLY A 279 -14.01 11.16 2.41
N ASN A 280 -14.90 10.20 2.11
CA ASN A 280 -15.99 9.83 3.01
C ASN A 280 -15.46 9.05 4.23
N PRO A 281 -15.63 9.59 5.46
CA PRO A 281 -15.24 8.91 6.70
C PRO A 281 -16.31 7.91 7.21
N GLY A 282 -17.52 7.96 6.66
CA GLY A 282 -18.69 7.24 7.17
C GLY A 282 -18.51 5.73 7.31
N PRO A 283 -17.99 5.00 6.30
CA PRO A 283 -17.80 3.56 6.40
C PRO A 283 -16.78 3.16 7.47
N GLY A 284 -15.64 3.86 7.54
CA GLY A 284 -14.64 3.67 8.59
C GLY A 284 -15.18 3.99 9.98
N PHE A 285 -15.92 5.10 10.12
CA PHE A 285 -16.55 5.48 11.38
C PHE A 285 -17.60 4.45 11.84
N GLY A 286 -18.42 3.94 10.92
CA GLY A 286 -19.37 2.87 11.20
C GLY A 286 -18.70 1.58 11.67
N LEU A 287 -17.56 1.22 11.07
CA LEU A 287 -16.74 0.09 11.52
C LEU A 287 -16.22 0.30 12.94
N LEU A 288 -15.75 1.50 13.26
CA LEU A 288 -15.22 1.81 14.59
C LEU A 288 -16.33 1.81 15.66
N ILE A 289 -17.53 2.31 15.33
CA ILE A 289 -18.73 2.18 16.19
C ILE A 289 -19.04 0.71 16.44
N ALA A 290 -19.02 -0.13 15.39
CA ALA A 290 -19.23 -1.56 15.54
C ALA A 290 -18.21 -2.19 16.52
N TYR A 291 -16.93 -1.80 16.42
CA TYR A 291 -15.90 -2.26 17.37
C TYR A 291 -16.14 -1.74 18.79
N MET A 292 -16.55 -0.49 18.94
CA MET A 292 -16.91 0.06 20.25
C MET A 292 -18.07 -0.71 20.89
N ILE A 293 -19.10 -1.05 20.13
CA ILE A 293 -20.27 -1.75 20.68
C ILE A 293 -19.92 -3.20 21.01
N TRP A 294 -19.29 -3.94 20.09
CA TRP A 294 -19.15 -5.39 20.17
C TRP A 294 -17.79 -5.91 20.67
N ARG A 295 -16.73 -5.11 20.70
CA ARG A 295 -15.37 -5.56 21.10
C ARG A 295 -14.90 -4.92 22.41
N LYS A 296 -15.25 -5.55 23.54
CA LYS A 296 -14.88 -5.07 24.89
C LYS A 296 -13.38 -4.73 25.05
N GLN A 297 -12.48 -5.60 24.56
CA GLN A 297 -11.03 -5.38 24.69
C GLN A 297 -10.48 -4.22 23.85
N GLN A 298 -11.14 -3.86 22.75
CA GLN A 298 -10.67 -2.85 21.80
C GLN A 298 -11.51 -1.56 21.85
N ARG A 299 -12.51 -1.49 22.74
CA ARG A 299 -13.46 -0.38 22.84
C ARG A 299 -12.77 0.97 23.03
N ALA A 300 -11.81 1.06 23.93
CA ALA A 300 -11.10 2.32 24.21
C ALA A 300 -10.29 2.79 22.98
N ALA A 301 -9.57 1.88 22.33
CA ALA A 301 -8.82 2.17 21.11
C ALA A 301 -9.74 2.59 19.95
N ALA A 302 -10.86 1.89 19.77
CA ALA A 302 -11.86 2.22 18.76
C ALA A 302 -12.52 3.58 19.04
N GLY A 303 -12.75 3.95 20.30
CA GLY A 303 -13.27 5.26 20.69
C GLY A 303 -12.34 6.41 20.30
N GLY A 304 -11.05 6.30 20.64
CA GLY A 304 -10.07 7.30 20.22
C GLY A 304 -9.95 7.43 18.70
N ALA A 305 -9.89 6.29 18.00
CA ALA A 305 -9.83 6.27 16.53
C ALA A 305 -11.10 6.85 15.88
N SER A 306 -12.28 6.69 16.50
CA SER A 306 -13.56 7.17 15.93
C SER A 306 -13.59 8.69 15.81
N VAL A 307 -13.03 9.41 16.78
CA VAL A 307 -12.96 10.88 16.74
C VAL A 307 -12.03 11.34 15.62
N ILE A 308 -10.88 10.67 15.48
CA ILE A 308 -9.90 10.96 14.42
C ILE A 308 -10.53 10.67 13.05
N GLN A 309 -11.17 9.52 12.87
CA GLN A 309 -11.81 9.15 11.61
C GLN A 309 -12.94 10.12 11.24
N LEU A 310 -13.74 10.56 12.20
CA LEU A 310 -14.87 11.46 11.96
C LEU A 310 -14.43 12.86 11.51
N ILE A 311 -13.40 13.41 12.15
CA ILE A 311 -12.92 14.78 11.91
C ILE A 311 -11.87 14.81 10.79
N GLY A 312 -10.91 13.88 10.84
CA GLY A 312 -9.75 13.84 9.95
C GLY A 312 -9.92 12.94 8.72
N GLY A 313 -10.90 12.02 8.72
CA GLY A 313 -11.09 11.09 7.61
C GLY A 313 -9.99 10.05 7.41
N ILE A 314 -9.14 9.83 8.43
CA ILE A 314 -7.98 8.92 8.44
C ILE A 314 -8.10 7.92 9.58
#